data_AF-I4DL93-F1
#
_entry.id   AF-I4DL93-F1
#
_cell.length_a   1.000
_cell.length_b   1.000
_cell.length_c   1.000
_cell.angle_alpha   90.00
_cell.angle_beta   90.00
_cell.angle_gamma   90.00
#
_symmetry.space_group_name_H-M   'P 1'
#
loop_
_entity.id
_entity.type
_entity.pdbx_description
1 polymer ?
#
loop_
_entity_poly.entity_id
_entity_poly.type
_entity_poly.pdbx_seq_one_letter_code
_entity_poly.pdbx_strand_id
1 'polypeptide(L)'
;MNAKVGNVSFEMPQPGEMVIDKPYSEKTAELIDTEVRELINSAHRHTTELLTKHKDNITKVAERLLKQEILSRDDMIELLGPRPFPEKSTYEEFVEGTGSLEEDTTLPEGLKDWNKEKPTSPDSVPTASKN
;
A
#
# COMPACT_ATOMS: atom_id res chain seq x y z
N MET A 1 12.92 9.08 -10.14
CA MET A 1 13.73 8.93 -11.38
C MET A 1 13.80 10.30 -12.05
N ASN A 2 15.01 10.82 -12.31
CA ASN A 2 15.19 12.14 -12.92
C ASN A 2 16.32 12.08 -13.97
N ALA A 3 16.08 12.59 -15.16
CA ALA A 3 17.04 12.50 -16.27
C ALA A 3 18.28 13.40 -16.09
N LYS A 4 18.14 14.57 -15.44
CA LYS A 4 19.23 15.52 -15.23
C LYS A 4 20.15 15.09 -14.07
N VAL A 5 19.60 14.46 -13.03
CA VAL A 5 20.38 13.86 -11.93
C VAL A 5 20.96 12.49 -12.33
N GLY A 6 20.27 11.75 -13.20
CA GLY A 6 20.69 10.44 -13.68
C GLY A 6 20.21 9.28 -12.80
N ASN A 7 20.68 8.08 -13.13
CA ASN A 7 20.29 6.84 -12.44
C ASN A 7 21.17 6.59 -11.21
N VAL A 8 21.08 7.50 -10.24
CA VAL A 8 21.81 7.43 -8.97
C VAL A 8 20.84 7.30 -7.80
N SER A 9 21.29 6.62 -6.74
CA SER A 9 20.57 6.49 -5.48
C SER A 9 21.45 7.02 -4.36
N PHE A 10 20.90 7.89 -3.53
CA PHE A 10 21.55 8.41 -2.35
C PHE A 10 20.81 7.87 -1.13
N GLU A 11 21.56 7.45 -0.12
CA GLU A 11 21.00 7.03 1.15
C GLU A 11 20.34 8.22 1.83
N MET A 12 19.04 8.08 2.14
CA MET A 12 18.33 9.10 2.90
C MET A 12 18.40 8.75 4.39
N PRO A 13 18.66 9.73 5.26
CA PRO A 13 18.71 9.51 6.70
C PRO A 13 17.36 8.99 7.20
N GLN A 14 17.37 7.99 8.07
CA GLN A 14 16.14 7.51 8.70
C GLN A 14 15.61 8.54 9.71
N PRO A 15 14.30 8.54 10.01
CA PRO A 15 13.76 9.38 11.07
C PRO A 15 14.49 9.15 12.39
N GLY A 16 15.16 10.18 12.92
CA GLY A 16 15.93 10.12 14.17
C GLY A 16 17.46 9.99 13.99
N GLU A 17 17.95 9.78 12.77
CA GLU A 17 19.39 9.83 12.47
C GLU A 17 19.85 11.27 12.21
N MET A 18 21.00 11.62 12.76
CA MET A 18 21.64 12.91 12.46
C MET A 18 22.22 12.88 11.05
N VAL A 19 21.86 13.86 10.23
CA VAL A 19 22.47 14.06 8.91
C VAL A 19 23.87 14.63 9.10
N ILE A 20 24.89 13.79 8.98
CA ILE A 20 26.29 14.19 9.22
C ILE A 20 26.83 14.99 8.03
N ASP A 21 26.62 14.51 6.80
CA ASP A 21 26.95 15.23 5.56
C ASP A 21 26.20 14.65 4.37
N LYS A 22 25.91 15.49 3.37
CA LYS A 22 25.28 15.04 2.12
C LYS A 22 26.30 14.27 1.26
N PRO A 23 25.98 13.08 0.73
CA PRO A 23 26.90 12.27 -0.08
C PRO A 23 27.04 12.78 -1.53
N TYR A 24 26.99 14.09 -1.75
CA TYR A 24 27.09 14.73 -3.06
C TYR A 24 27.52 16.20 -2.93
N SER A 25 28.01 16.77 -4.03
CA SER A 25 28.47 18.16 -4.05
C SER A 25 27.32 19.16 -3.90
N GLU A 26 27.61 20.37 -3.44
CA GLU A 26 26.65 21.48 -3.40
C GLU A 26 26.04 21.77 -4.77
N LYS A 27 26.80 21.61 -5.85
CA LYS A 27 26.27 21.78 -7.21
C LYS A 27 25.20 20.75 -7.54
N THR A 28 25.41 19.51 -7.11
CA THR A 28 24.41 18.44 -7.24
C THR A 28 23.21 18.71 -6.35
N ALA A 29 23.40 19.25 -5.14
CA ALA A 29 22.32 19.64 -4.24
C ALA A 29 21.41 20.71 -4.86
N GLU A 30 22.00 21.78 -5.42
CA GLU A 30 21.29 22.84 -6.13
C GLU A 30 20.48 22.29 -7.33
N LEU A 31 21.08 21.34 -8.07
CA LEU A 31 20.40 20.66 -9.17
C LEU A 31 19.19 19.87 -8.65
N ILE A 32 19.35 19.08 -7.59
CA ILE A 32 18.26 18.30 -6.99
C ILE A 32 17.13 19.24 -6.54
N ASP A 33 17.45 20.34 -5.85
CA ASP A 33 16.45 21.29 -5.36
C ASP A 33 15.67 21.94 -6.52
N THR A 34 16.34 22.22 -7.63
CA THR A 34 15.71 22.76 -8.83
C THR A 34 14.74 21.75 -9.44
N GLU A 35 15.16 20.49 -9.59
CA GLU A 35 14.33 19.43 -10.14
C GLU A 35 13.12 19.09 -9.26
N VAL A 36 13.30 19.10 -7.93
CA VAL A 36 12.21 18.89 -6.98
C VAL A 36 11.18 20.00 -7.11
N ARG A 37 11.62 21.27 -7.26
CA ARG A 37 10.71 22.40 -7.49
C ARG A 37 9.94 22.25 -8.81
N GLU A 38 10.61 21.87 -9.89
CA GLU A 38 9.96 21.61 -11.18
C GLU A 38 8.91 20.49 -11.09
N LEU A 39 9.26 19.39 -10.40
CA LEU A 39 8.36 18.26 -10.18
C LEU A 39 7.11 18.65 -9.40
N ILE A 40 7.28 19.34 -8.26
CA ILE A 40 6.17 19.80 -7.41
C ILE A 40 5.27 20.77 -8.19
N ASN A 41 5.86 21.74 -8.89
CA ASN A 41 5.10 22.69 -9.68
C ASN A 41 4.31 22.01 -10.80
N SER A 42 4.88 21.00 -11.45
CA SER A 42 4.19 20.22 -12.49
C SER A 42 3.01 19.44 -11.90
N ALA A 43 3.20 18.75 -10.77
CA ALA A 43 2.14 18.03 -10.09
C ALA A 43 1.02 18.96 -9.63
N HIS A 44 1.37 20.12 -9.05
CA HIS A 44 0.42 21.13 -8.61
C HIS A 44 -0.40 21.67 -9.79
N ARG A 45 0.25 22.07 -10.89
CA ARG A 45 -0.42 22.55 -12.10
C ARG A 45 -1.35 21.49 -12.68
N HIS A 46 -0.87 20.27 -12.87
CA HIS A 46 -1.68 19.17 -13.39
C HIS A 46 -2.91 18.90 -12.52
N THR A 47 -2.74 18.88 -11.20
CA THR A 47 -3.84 18.68 -10.25
C THR A 47 -4.83 19.84 -10.33
N THR A 48 -4.35 21.09 -10.42
CA THR A 48 -5.19 22.28 -10.53
C THR A 48 -6.02 22.26 -11.81
N GLU A 49 -5.40 21.92 -12.95
CA GLU A 49 -6.08 21.76 -14.23
C GLU A 49 -7.15 20.66 -14.17
N LEU A 50 -6.83 19.51 -13.56
CA LEU A 50 -7.76 18.40 -13.38
C LEU A 50 -8.97 18.81 -12.53
N LEU A 51 -8.74 19.44 -11.37
CA LEU A 51 -9.81 19.90 -10.49
C LEU A 51 -10.65 21.01 -11.14
N THR A 52 -10.01 21.92 -11.88
CA THR A 52 -10.71 22.99 -12.61
C THR A 52 -11.58 22.43 -13.73
N LYS A 53 -11.07 21.45 -14.48
CA LYS A 53 -11.83 20.75 -15.53
C LYS A 53 -13.06 20.03 -14.96
N HIS A 54 -12.96 19.49 -13.76
CA HIS A 54 -14.03 18.75 -13.09
C HIS A 54 -14.71 19.57 -11.97
N LYS A 55 -14.66 20.91 -12.05
CA LYS A 55 -15.17 21.80 -11.00
C LYS A 55 -16.64 21.54 -10.65
N ASP A 56 -17.49 21.33 -11.64
CA ASP A 56 -18.92 21.06 -11.42
C ASP A 56 -19.15 19.75 -10.65
N ASN A 57 -18.35 18.73 -10.92
CA ASN A 57 -18.40 17.46 -10.20
C ASN A 57 -17.94 17.62 -8.74
N ILE A 58 -16.91 18.42 -8.50
CA ILE A 58 -16.42 18.74 -7.15
C ILE A 58 -17.49 19.49 -6.36
N THR A 59 -18.16 20.46 -6.98
CA THR A 59 -19.26 21.21 -6.35
C THR A 59 -20.37 20.26 -5.88
N LYS A 60 -20.79 19.31 -6.73
CA LYS A 60 -21.81 18.30 -6.35
C LYS A 60 -21.38 17.47 -5.14
N VAL A 61 -20.13 17.01 -5.12
CA VAL A 61 -19.58 16.22 -4.00
C VAL A 61 -19.52 17.06 -2.73
N ALA A 62 -19.06 18.30 -2.83
CA ALA A 62 -18.98 19.23 -1.70
C ALA A 62 -20.38 19.54 -1.12
N GLU A 63 -21.37 19.81 -1.97
CA GLU A 63 -22.76 20.01 -1.55
C GLU A 63 -23.36 18.78 -0.87
N ARG A 64 -23.02 17.57 -1.35
CA ARG A 64 -23.44 16.32 -0.70
C ARG A 64 -22.77 16.18 0.68
N LEU A 65 -21.47 16.48 0.80
CA LEU A 65 -20.74 16.41 2.06
C LEU A 65 -21.28 17.38 3.12
N LEU A 66 -21.75 18.55 2.70
CA LEU A 66 -22.42 19.50 3.61
C LEU A 66 -23.73 18.95 4.18
N LYS A 67 -24.40 18.03 3.49
CA LYS A 67 -25.64 17.38 3.93
C LYS A 67 -25.39 16.07 4.68
N GLN A 68 -24.35 15.32 4.28
CA GLN A 68 -23.96 14.04 4.84
C GLN A 68 -22.45 14.01 5.03
N GLU A 69 -22.00 13.94 6.29
CA GLU A 69 -20.58 14.10 6.66
C GLU A 69 -19.64 13.05 6.05
N ILE A 70 -20.18 11.89 5.66
CA ILE A 70 -19.43 10.74 5.13
C ILE A 70 -20.09 10.28 3.83
N LEU A 71 -19.32 10.10 2.76
CA LEU A 71 -19.80 9.50 1.51
C LEU A 71 -19.23 8.09 1.33
N SER A 72 -20.10 7.15 0.98
CA SER A 72 -19.73 5.80 0.60
C SER A 72 -19.31 5.74 -0.89
N ARG A 73 -18.79 4.58 -1.31
CA ARG A 73 -18.50 4.33 -2.74
C ARG A 73 -19.75 4.45 -3.60
N ASP A 74 -20.88 3.92 -3.12
CA ASP A 74 -22.14 3.92 -3.87
C ASP A 74 -22.68 5.34 -4.04
N ASP A 75 -22.56 6.20 -3.01
CA ASP A 75 -22.90 7.63 -3.10
C ASP A 75 -22.07 8.33 -4.20
N MET A 76 -20.78 8.00 -4.32
CA MET A 76 -19.90 8.57 -5.33
C MET A 76 -20.26 8.09 -6.75
N ILE A 77 -20.66 6.83 -6.90
CA ILE A 77 -21.12 6.28 -8.18
C ILE A 77 -22.46 6.91 -8.59
N GLU A 78 -23.37 7.14 -7.64
CA GLU A 78 -24.62 7.85 -7.90
C GLU A 78 -24.37 9.30 -8.36
N LEU A 79 -23.44 10.01 -7.72
CA LEU A 79 -23.14 11.41 -8.02
C LEU A 79 -22.35 11.63 -9.33
N LEU A 80 -21.35 10.78 -9.58
CA LEU A 80 -20.34 10.98 -10.62
C LEU A 80 -20.39 9.92 -11.74
N GLY A 81 -21.16 8.86 -11.56
CA GLY A 81 -21.17 7.69 -12.43
C GLY A 81 -20.06 6.68 -12.07
N PRO A 82 -20.01 5.54 -12.80
CA PRO A 82 -18.99 4.53 -12.60
C PRO A 82 -17.60 5.04 -12.97
N ARG A 83 -16.58 4.59 -12.26
CA ARG A 83 -15.19 4.96 -12.52
C ARG A 83 -14.77 4.51 -13.93
N PRO A 84 -14.18 5.38 -14.77
CA PRO A 84 -13.80 5.04 -16.15
C PRO A 84 -12.52 4.20 -16.26
N PHE A 85 -12.02 3.69 -15.13
CA PHE A 85 -10.82 2.84 -15.05
C PHE A 85 -11.20 1.56 -14.32
N PRO A 86 -10.78 0.39 -14.83
CA PRO A 86 -11.04 -0.88 -14.16
C PRO A 86 -10.39 -0.88 -12.78
N GLU A 87 -11.13 -1.32 -11.77
CA GLU A 87 -10.67 -1.39 -10.39
C GLU A 87 -10.89 -2.81 -9.90
N LYS A 88 -9.83 -3.40 -9.34
CA LYS A 88 -9.92 -4.68 -8.63
C LYS A 88 -10.33 -4.38 -7.19
N SER A 89 -11.38 -5.02 -6.73
CA SER A 89 -12.01 -4.78 -5.44
C SER A 89 -12.19 -6.05 -4.63
N THR A 90 -12.34 -7.20 -5.30
CA THR A 90 -12.51 -8.48 -4.62
C THR A 90 -11.20 -9.25 -4.53
N TYR A 91 -11.11 -10.13 -3.53
CA TYR A 91 -9.95 -10.99 -3.36
C TYR A 91 -9.69 -11.82 -4.61
N GLU A 92 -10.75 -12.36 -5.21
CA GLU A 92 -10.69 -13.17 -6.43
C GLU A 92 -10.05 -12.38 -7.59
N GLU A 93 -10.41 -11.11 -7.77
CA GLU A 93 -9.82 -10.24 -8.81
C GLU A 93 -8.34 -9.95 -8.54
N PHE A 94 -7.92 -9.86 -7.27
CA PHE A 94 -6.52 -9.66 -6.90
C PHE A 94 -5.65 -10.89 -7.15
N VAL A 95 -6.18 -12.09 -6.91
CA VAL A 95 -5.47 -13.36 -7.13
C VAL A 95 -5.67 -13.94 -8.53
N GLU A 96 -6.57 -13.37 -9.32
CA GLU A 96 -6.72 -13.72 -10.73
C GLU A 96 -5.40 -13.51 -11.48
N GLY A 97 -4.80 -14.62 -11.92
CA GLY A 97 -3.52 -14.67 -12.63
C GLY A 97 -2.35 -15.29 -11.86
N THR A 98 -2.49 -15.58 -10.56
CA THR A 98 -1.44 -16.27 -9.78
C THR A 98 -1.51 -17.79 -9.85
N GLY A 99 -2.58 -18.35 -10.43
CA GLY A 99 -2.72 -19.79 -10.70
C GLY A 99 -3.35 -20.61 -9.56
N SER A 100 -3.58 -20.03 -8.39
CA SER A 100 -4.39 -20.63 -7.32
C SER A 100 -5.18 -19.55 -6.58
N LEU A 101 -6.43 -19.86 -6.24
CA LEU A 101 -7.28 -19.03 -5.37
C LEU A 101 -7.01 -19.27 -3.89
N GLU A 102 -6.44 -20.43 -3.57
CA GLU A 102 -6.11 -20.83 -2.21
C GLU A 102 -4.59 -20.84 -2.01
N GLU A 103 -4.18 -20.55 -0.78
CA GLU A 103 -2.80 -20.70 -0.34
C GLU A 103 -2.43 -22.19 -0.30
N ASP A 104 -1.36 -22.56 -0.98
CA ASP A 104 -0.83 -23.92 -0.91
C ASP A 104 -0.18 -24.16 0.45
N THR A 105 -0.94 -24.74 1.36
CA THR A 105 -0.51 -25.13 2.71
C THR A 105 0.09 -26.54 2.76
N THR A 106 0.38 -27.15 1.61
CA THR A 106 0.98 -28.49 1.58
C THR A 106 2.38 -28.47 2.20
N LEU A 107 2.57 -29.32 3.21
CA LEU A 107 3.84 -29.41 3.92
C LEU A 107 4.81 -30.33 3.17
N PRO A 108 6.09 -29.95 3.03
CA PRO A 108 7.13 -30.83 2.50
C PRO A 108 7.22 -32.14 3.30
N GLU A 109 7.81 -33.18 2.69
CA GLU A 109 7.74 -34.54 3.25
C GLU A 109 8.21 -34.68 4.70
N GLY A 110 9.20 -33.89 5.11
CA GLY A 110 9.74 -33.88 6.48
C GLY A 110 8.92 -33.10 7.50
N LEU A 111 7.88 -32.37 7.08
CA LEU A 111 7.00 -31.56 7.95
C LEU A 111 5.54 -32.03 7.94
N LYS A 112 5.23 -33.17 7.31
CA LYS A 112 3.85 -33.72 7.20
C LYS A 112 3.11 -33.88 8.55
N ASP A 113 3.84 -33.94 9.66
CA ASP A 113 3.30 -34.11 11.01
C ASP A 113 3.29 -32.82 11.87
N TRP A 114 3.75 -31.69 11.33
CA TRP A 114 3.82 -30.42 12.05
C TRP A 114 2.44 -29.87 12.44
N ASN A 115 1.43 -30.08 11.58
CA ASN A 115 0.05 -29.63 11.79
C ASN A 115 -0.86 -30.69 12.43
N LYS A 116 -0.30 -31.78 12.95
CA LYS A 116 -1.07 -32.81 13.67
C LYS A 116 -0.90 -32.61 15.16
N GLU A 117 -2.01 -32.64 15.90
CA GLU A 117 -1.94 -32.73 17.36
C GLU A 117 -1.19 -34.01 17.74
N LYS A 118 -0.12 -33.88 18.53
CA LYS A 118 0.54 -35.06 19.11
C LYS A 118 -0.52 -35.80 19.95
N PRO A 119 -0.73 -37.11 19.76
CA PRO A 119 -1.61 -37.84 20.66
C PRO A 119 -1.06 -37.68 22.07
N THR A 120 -1.88 -37.13 22.98
CA THR A 120 -1.61 -37.17 24.41
C THR A 120 -1.53 -38.65 24.81
N SER A 121 -0.31 -39.15 24.97
CA SER A 121 -0.06 -40.51 25.45
C SER A 121 -0.67 -40.66 26.85
N PRO A 122 -1.56 -41.64 27.09
CA PRO A 122 -2.18 -41.87 28.41
C PRO A 122 -1.25 -42.64 29.37
N ASP A 123 0.07 -42.55 29.21
CA ASP A 123 1.03 -43.23 30.08
C ASP A 123 1.61 -42.28 31.13
N SER A 124 0.74 -41.77 31.98
CA SER A 124 1.12 -41.39 33.34
C SER A 124 -0.05 -41.64 34.30
N VAL A 125 -0.59 -42.87 34.29
CA VAL A 125 -1.36 -43.34 35.43
C VAL A 125 -0.36 -43.69 36.53
N PRO A 126 -0.34 -43.00 37.69
CA PRO A 126 0.52 -43.38 38.79
C PRO A 126 -0.02 -44.71 39.33
N THR A 127 0.78 -45.77 39.25
CA THR A 127 0.44 -47.06 39.84
C THR A 127 0.29 -46.88 41.35
N ALA A 128 -0.88 -47.24 41.88
CA ALA A 128 -1.19 -47.23 43.29
C ALA A 128 -0.19 -48.13 44.07
N SER A 129 0.61 -47.52 44.95
CA SER A 129 1.34 -48.26 45.98
C SER A 129 0.48 -48.32 47.24
N LYS A 130 -0.11 -49.50 47.48
CA LYS A 130 -0.56 -49.90 48.82
C LYS A 130 0.68 -50.00 49.72
N ASN A 131 0.67 -49.25 50.82
CA ASN A 131 0.95 -49.72 52.19
C ASN A 131 0.60 -48.62 53.18
#